data_AF-A0A7L4PNT8-F1
#
_entry.id   AF-A0A7L4PNT8-F1
#
_cell.length_a   1.000
_cell.length_b   1.000
_cell.length_c   1.000
_cell.angle_alpha   90.00
_cell.angle_beta   90.00
_cell.angle_gamma   90.00
#
_symmetry.space_group_name_H-M   'P 1'
#
loop_
_entity.id
_entity.type
_entity.pdbx_description
1 polymer ?
#
loop_
_entity_poly.entity_id
_entity_poly.type
_entity_poly.pdbx_seq_one_letter_code
_entity_poly.pdbx_strand_id
1 'polypeptide(L)' 'MADCELCTLAKPTLIPIKVQVHTLANPEGAYKGVCEDCLNSLNTAYELHFGKKEPAK' A
#
# COMPACT_ATOMS: atom_id res chain seq x y z
N MET A 1 6.25 9.55 15.09
CA MET A 1 5.79 9.78 13.71
C MET A 1 6.50 8.78 12.85
N ALA A 2 5.82 8.20 11.87
CA ALA A 2 6.40 7.20 10.98
C ALA A 2 6.38 7.73 9.55
N ASP A 3 7.39 7.35 8.79
CA ASP A 3 7.53 7.77 7.40
C ASP A 3 6.69 6.88 6.50
N CYS A 4 6.02 7.50 5.52
CA CYS A 4 5.31 6.73 4.50
C CYS A 4 6.32 5.92 3.68
N GLU A 5 6.12 4.61 3.57
CA GLU A 5 7.01 3.71 2.82
C GLU A 5 7.06 3.96 1.30
N LEU A 6 6.21 4.87 0.79
CA LEU A 6 6.11 5.21 -0.63
C LEU A 6 6.64 6.60 -0.95
N CYS A 7 6.18 7.63 -0.23
CA CYS A 7 6.59 9.01 -0.45
C CYS A 7 7.62 9.51 0.56
N THR A 8 8.00 8.70 1.56
CA THR A 8 8.99 8.99 2.61
C THR A 8 8.68 10.20 3.49
N LEU A 9 7.50 10.79 3.35
CA LEU A 9 7.06 11.90 4.20
C LEU A 9 6.62 11.37 5.56
N ALA A 10 7.10 12.01 6.62
CA ALA A 10 6.63 11.80 7.98
C ALA A 10 5.16 12.21 8.07
N LYS A 11 4.27 11.24 8.31
CA LYS A 11 2.82 11.47 8.48
C LYS A 11 2.39 11.05 9.89
N PRO A 12 1.38 11.71 10.47
CA PRO A 12 0.87 11.35 11.79
C PRO A 12 0.13 10.01 11.76
N THR A 13 -0.55 9.72 10.65
CA THR A 13 -1.32 8.50 10.42
C THR A 13 -0.79 7.77 9.19
N LEU A 14 -0.56 6.46 9.35
CA LEU A 14 -0.23 5.55 8.26
C LEU A 14 -1.23 4.40 8.25
N ILE A 15 -1.58 3.97 7.06
CA ILE A 15 -2.50 2.87 6.79
C ILE A 15 -1.64 1.63 6.48
N PRO A 16 -1.76 0.55 7.26
CA PRO A 16 -1.05 -0.68 6.98
C PRO A 16 -1.68 -1.40 5.79
N ILE A 17 -0.90 -1.61 4.73
CA ILE A 17 -1.30 -2.40 3.56
C ILE A 17 -0.45 -3.67 3.47
N LYS A 18 -1.06 -4.80 3.10
CA LYS A 18 -0.33 -6.03 2.81
C LYS A 18 0.18 -5.98 1.38
N VAL A 19 1.50 -5.97 1.22
CA VAL A 19 2.17 -5.91 -0.08
C VAL A 19 2.83 -7.26 -0.35
N GLN A 20 2.65 -7.79 -1.56
CA GLN A 20 3.34 -9.00 -2.00
C GLN A 20 4.81 -8.69 -2.30
N VAL A 21 5.66 -8.73 -1.27
CA VAL A 21 7.12 -8.70 -1.43
C VAL A 21 7.64 -10.12 -1.49
N HIS A 22 8.14 -10.54 -2.65
CA HIS A 22 8.75 -11.86 -2.81
C HIS A 22 10.19 -11.83 -2.29
N THR A 23 10.34 -11.72 -0.97
CA THR A 23 11.63 -11.77 -0.30
C THR A 23 11.74 -13.07 0.50
N LEU A 24 12.95 -13.63 0.62
CA LEU A 24 13.22 -14.83 1.42
C LEU A 24 12.73 -14.70 2.88
N ALA A 25 12.71 -13.48 3.41
CA ALA A 25 12.25 -13.19 4.77
C ALA A 25 10.72 -13.12 4.92
N ASN A 26 9.98 -12.81 3.84
CA ASN A 26 8.52 -12.63 3.88
C ASN A 26 7.86 -13.25 2.65
N PRO A 27 7.81 -14.59 2.55
CA PRO A 27 7.27 -15.28 1.37
C PRO A 27 5.77 -15.01 1.16
N GLU A 28 5.03 -14.68 2.21
CA GLU A 28 3.59 -14.38 2.19
C GLU A 28 3.26 -12.88 1.94
N GLY A 29 4.29 -12.07 1.71
CA GLY A 29 4.21 -10.62 1.66
C GLY A 29 4.45 -9.95 3.03
N ALA A 30 4.66 -8.64 3.01
CA ALA A 30 4.94 -7.83 4.19
C ALA A 30 3.94 -6.70 4.32
N TYR A 31 3.72 -6.26 5.55
CA TYR A 31 2.93 -5.07 5.83
C TYR A 31 3.80 -3.82 5.66
N LYS A 32 3.29 -2.85 4.91
CA LYS A 32 3.91 -1.52 4.73
C LYS A 32 2.93 -0.44 5.15
N GLY A 33 3.43 0.61 5.79
CA GLY A 33 2.65 1.77 6.19
C GLY A 33 2.66 2.84 5.09
N VAL A 34 1.49 3.19 4.56
CA VAL A 34 1.36 4.24 3.53
C VAL A 34 0.42 5.35 4.00
N CYS A 35 0.61 6.57 3.50
CA CYS A 35 -0.32 7.65 3.75
C CYS A 35 -1.55 7.55 2.83
N GLU A 36 -2.60 8.31 3.15
CA GLU A 36 -3.87 8.34 2.39
C GLU A 36 -3.66 8.73 0.92
N ASP A 37 -2.81 9.72 0.63
CA ASP A 37 -2.54 10.16 -0.75
C ASP A 37 -1.91 9.05 -1.60
N CYS A 38 -0.96 8.33 -1.02
CA CYS A 38 -0.31 7.19 -1.68
C CYS A 38 -1.27 6.02 -1.83
N LEU A 39 -2.15 5.77 -0.84
CA LEU A 39 -3.18 4.74 -0.95
C LEU A 39 -4.13 5.02 -2.12
N ASN A 40 -4.57 6.27 -2.28
CA ASN A 40 -5.43 6.67 -3.40
C ASN A 40 -4.70 6.48 -4.74
N SER A 41 -3.43 6.89 -4.82
CA SER A 41 -2.61 6.69 -6.02
C SER A 41 -2.46 5.21 -6.38
N LEU A 42 -2.27 4.34 -5.38
CA LEU A 42 -2.21 2.88 -5.57
C LEU A 42 -3.54 2.31 -6.08
N ASN A 43 -4.67 2.76 -5.53
CA ASN A 43 -5.98 2.34 -6.01
C ASN A 43 -6.21 2.77 -7.46
N THR A 44 -5.91 4.02 -7.81
CA THR A 44 -6.01 4.49 -9.21
C THR A 44 -5.10 3.69 -10.14
N ALA A 45 -3.84 3.45 -9.75
CA ALA A 45 -2.93 2.62 -10.55
C ALA A 45 -3.47 1.19 -10.71
N TYR A 46 -4.03 0.60 -9.65
CA TYR A 46 -4.64 -0.71 -9.71
C TYR A 46 -5.84 -0.73 -10.68
N GLU A 47 -6.71 0.27 -10.61
CA GLU A 47 -7.86 0.39 -11.52
C GLU A 47 -7.45 0.52 -12.99
N LEU A 48 -6.36 1.24 -13.27
CA LEU A 48 -5.81 1.39 -14.62
C LEU A 48 -5.23 0.09 -15.19
N HIS A 49 -4.58 -0.72 -14.35
CA HIS A 49 -3.88 -1.93 -14.81
C HIS A 49 -4.71 -3.21 -14.72
N PHE A 50 -5.61 -3.32 -13.75
CA PHE A 50 -6.36 -4.54 -13.44
C PHE A 50 -7.89 -4.35 -13.51
N GLY A 51 -8.38 -3.13 -13.73
CA GLY A 51 -9.81 -2.80 -13.72
C GLY A 51 -10.35 -2.52 -12.31
N LYS A 52 -11.65 -2.20 -12.23
CA LYS A 52 -12.30 -1.91 -10.95
C LYS A 52 -12.32 -3.16 -10.07
N LYS A 53 -11.73 -3.03 -8.88
CA LYS A 53 -11.86 -4.04 -7.82
C LYS A 53 -13.32 -4.07 -7.37
N GLU A 54 -14.00 -5.21 -7.54
CA GLU A 54 -15.27 -5.42 -6.83
C GLU A 54 -14.98 -5.32 -5.32
N PRO A 55 -15.75 -4.51 -4.56
CA PRO A 55 -15.58 -4.45 -3.13
C PRO A 55 -15.81 -5.85 -2.56
N ALA A 56 -14.83 -6.38 -1.83
CA ALA A 56 -14.99 -7.62 -1.10
C ALA A 56 -16.20 -7.47 -0.17
N LYS A 57 -17.25 -8.24 -0.45
CA LYS A 57 -18.51 -8.30 0.28
C LYS A 57 -18.33 -8.81 1.70
#